data_AF-A0AAV6M0D1-F1
#
_entry.id   AF-A0AAV6M0D1-F1
#
_cell.length_a   1.000
_cell.length_b   1.000
_cell.length_c   1.000
_cell.angle_alpha   90.00
_cell.angle_beta   90.00
_cell.angle_gamma   90.00
#
_symmetry.space_group_name_H-M   'P 1'
#
loop_
_entity.id
_entity.type
_entity.pdbx_description
1 polymer ?
#
loop_
_entity_poly.entity_id
_entity_poly.type
_entity_poly.pdbx_seq_one_letter_code
_entity_poly.pdbx_strand_id
1 'polypeptide(L)'
;MSWTYTLCNQHPNDFRIHVSSFPDSYNQLDPIAIIVIIVICTLAVASTKGSSRLNYIASIFHVAIILFIVIAGLTKANPKNFTPFAPYGPCGIFVASSILFFAYIGFDAVSTIAKETKNPVKYIPIGLVGSMVITTLAYCILAVTLGLM
;
A
#
# COMPACT_ATOMS: atom_id res chain seq x y z
N MET A 1 -16.51 1.15 -5.01
CA MET A 1 -16.81 0.80 -6.41
C MET A 1 -16.41 -0.66 -6.59
N SER A 2 -17.36 -1.59 -6.76
CA SER A 2 -17.07 -3.04 -6.81
C SER A 2 -16.70 -3.48 -8.24
N TRP A 3 -15.52 -4.05 -8.46
CA TRP A 3 -15.05 -4.47 -9.80
C TRP A 3 -15.97 -5.46 -10.55
N THR A 4 -16.96 -6.02 -9.85
CA THR A 4 -17.99 -6.93 -10.37
C THR A 4 -18.99 -6.26 -11.32
N TYR A 5 -19.24 -4.94 -11.20
CA TYR A 5 -20.16 -4.25 -12.14
C TYR A 5 -19.61 -4.21 -13.57
N THR A 6 -18.28 -4.10 -13.72
CA THR A 6 -17.61 -4.00 -15.01
C THR A 6 -17.61 -5.32 -15.77
N LEU A 7 -17.60 -6.46 -15.06
CA LEU A 7 -17.53 -7.80 -15.65
C LEU A 7 -18.90 -8.39 -16.02
N CYS A 8 -19.97 -8.00 -15.32
CA CYS A 8 -21.30 -8.64 -15.49
C CYS A 8 -22.36 -7.74 -16.15
N ASN A 9 -22.06 -6.49 -16.54
CA ASN A 9 -23.00 -5.57 -17.22
C ASN A 9 -24.41 -5.52 -16.58
N GLN A 10 -24.47 -5.59 -15.25
CA GLN A 10 -25.70 -5.58 -14.44
C GLN A 10 -25.65 -4.43 -13.41
N HIS A 11 -26.82 -4.00 -12.95
CA HIS A 11 -26.99 -2.80 -12.13
C HIS A 11 -26.08 -2.82 -10.87
N PRO A 12 -25.48 -1.67 -10.49
CA PRO A 12 -24.44 -1.55 -9.45
C PRO A 12 -24.86 -1.92 -8.01
N ASN A 13 -26.09 -2.36 -7.80
CA ASN A 13 -26.66 -2.67 -6.48
C ASN A 13 -27.07 -4.14 -6.31
N ASP A 14 -26.94 -4.99 -7.33
CA ASP A 14 -27.54 -6.35 -7.31
C ASP A 14 -26.76 -7.37 -6.46
N PHE A 15 -25.45 -7.16 -6.26
CA PHE A 15 -24.59 -8.06 -5.48
C PHE A 15 -24.25 -7.53 -4.08
N ARG A 16 -24.93 -6.48 -3.61
CA ARG A 16 -24.66 -5.87 -2.31
C ARG A 16 -25.57 -6.47 -1.25
N ILE A 17 -24.98 -7.12 -0.26
CA ILE A 17 -25.75 -7.63 0.88
C ILE A 17 -26.05 -6.44 1.78
N HIS A 18 -27.33 -6.07 1.83
CA HIS A 18 -27.86 -5.05 2.72
C HIS A 18 -28.12 -5.65 4.10
N VAL A 19 -27.26 -5.31 5.07
CA VAL A 19 -27.42 -5.65 6.48
C VAL A 19 -27.99 -4.44 7.22
N SER A 20 -29.31 -4.43 7.40
CA SER A 20 -30.12 -3.35 8.01
C SER A 20 -29.74 -2.93 9.45
N SER A 21 -28.68 -3.51 10.01
CA SER A 21 -28.15 -3.20 11.34
C SER A 21 -27.05 -2.13 11.33
N PHE A 22 -26.60 -1.68 10.14
CA PHE A 22 -25.56 -0.64 9.98
C PHE A 22 -26.14 0.70 9.48
N PRO A 23 -25.49 1.85 9.79
CA PRO A 23 -25.89 3.16 9.29
C PRO A 23 -26.00 3.19 7.76
N ASP A 24 -26.87 4.05 7.21
CA ASP A 24 -27.27 4.07 5.78
C ASP A 24 -26.11 4.22 4.76
N SER A 25 -24.89 4.57 5.20
CA SER A 25 -23.68 4.63 4.37
C SER A 25 -22.76 3.39 4.45
N TYR A 26 -22.97 2.49 5.42
CA TYR A 26 -22.18 1.25 5.63
C TYR A 26 -22.98 -0.03 5.35
N ASN A 27 -24.27 0.09 5.07
CA ASN A 27 -25.21 -1.00 4.82
C ASN A 27 -25.05 -1.65 3.42
N GLN A 28 -23.85 -1.62 2.84
CA GLN A 28 -23.56 -2.19 1.52
C GLN A 28 -22.29 -3.03 1.62
N LEU A 29 -22.41 -4.31 1.98
CA LEU A 29 -21.28 -5.22 1.98
C LEU A 29 -21.08 -5.83 0.60
N ASP A 30 -19.85 -5.70 0.08
CA ASP A 30 -19.42 -6.38 -1.14
C ASP A 30 -18.93 -7.80 -0.80
N PRO A 31 -19.63 -8.87 -1.23
CA PRO A 31 -19.26 -10.24 -0.91
C PRO A 31 -17.86 -10.59 -1.44
N ILE A 32 -17.37 -9.96 -2.52
CA ILE A 32 -16.01 -10.20 -3.02
C ILE A 32 -14.98 -9.67 -2.01
N ALA A 33 -15.24 -8.50 -1.41
CA ALA A 33 -14.34 -7.89 -0.43
C ALA A 33 -14.27 -8.74 0.83
N ILE A 34 -15.41 -9.29 1.28
CA ILE A 34 -15.47 -10.21 2.42
C ILE A 34 -14.61 -11.45 2.14
N ILE A 35 -14.79 -12.10 0.98
CA ILE A 35 -14.01 -13.30 0.62
C ILE A 35 -12.52 -12.99 0.56
N VAL A 36 -12.13 -11.89 -0.10
CA VAL A 36 -10.72 -11.47 -0.19
C VAL A 36 -10.15 -11.18 1.18
N ILE A 37 -10.87 -10.49 2.06
CA ILE A 37 -10.44 -10.21 3.44
C ILE A 37 -10.25 -11.52 4.22
N ILE A 38 -11.19 -12.46 4.14
CA ILE A 38 -11.09 -13.76 4.82
C ILE A 38 -9.88 -14.54 4.32
N VAL A 39 -9.66 -14.59 3.00
CA VAL A 39 -8.51 -15.27 2.39
C VAL A 39 -7.18 -14.63 2.82
N ILE A 40 -7.08 -13.30 2.75
CA ILE A 40 -5.87 -12.58 3.19
C ILE A 40 -5.63 -12.80 4.68
N CYS A 41 -6.68 -12.76 5.52
CA CYS A 41 -6.57 -12.95 6.97
C CYS A 41 -6.12 -14.37 7.32
N THR A 42 -6.70 -15.40 6.69
CA THR A 42 -6.28 -16.80 6.89
C THR A 42 -4.86 -17.04 6.41
N LEU A 43 -4.47 -16.47 5.27
CA LEU A 43 -3.10 -16.56 4.75
C LEU A 43 -2.11 -15.83 5.66
N ALA A 44 -2.47 -14.66 6.20
CA ALA A 44 -1.65 -13.92 7.16
C ALA A 44 -1.43 -14.72 8.45
N VAL A 45 -2.48 -15.30 9.03
CA VAL A 45 -2.39 -16.16 10.22
C VAL A 45 -1.55 -17.41 9.95
N ALA A 46 -1.74 -18.07 8.81
CA ALA A 46 -0.93 -19.23 8.42
C ALA A 46 0.56 -18.86 8.22
N SER A 47 0.83 -17.69 7.64
CA SER A 47 2.18 -17.19 7.35
C SER A 47 2.95 -16.79 8.62
N THR A 48 2.26 -16.27 9.65
CA THR A 48 2.89 -15.86 10.92
C THR A 48 3.49 -17.00 11.74
N LYS A 49 3.11 -18.26 11.51
CA LYS A 49 3.48 -19.37 12.41
C LYS A 49 4.91 -19.92 12.22
N GLY A 50 5.70 -19.41 11.28
CA GLY A 50 7.08 -19.92 11.11
C GLY A 50 8.01 -19.17 10.16
N SER A 51 7.75 -17.88 9.85
CA SER A 51 8.23 -17.34 8.58
C SER A 51 9.00 -16.01 8.57
N SER A 52 10.10 -15.95 9.34
CA SER A 52 11.14 -14.94 9.07
C SER A 52 11.66 -15.02 7.62
N ARG A 53 11.64 -16.22 7.00
CA ARG A 53 12.09 -16.43 5.61
C ARG A 53 11.11 -15.93 4.55
N LEU A 54 9.79 -16.14 4.69
CA LEU A 54 8.83 -15.60 3.70
C LEU A 54 8.76 -14.08 3.76
N ASN A 55 8.83 -13.48 4.96
CA ASN A 55 8.85 -12.03 5.09
C ASN A 55 10.07 -11.41 4.36
N TYR A 56 11.23 -12.05 4.49
CA TYR A 56 12.44 -11.63 3.77
C TYR A 56 12.29 -11.77 2.24
N ILE A 57 11.76 -12.89 1.75
CA ILE A 57 11.50 -13.11 0.32
C ILE A 57 10.50 -12.09 -0.22
N ALA A 58 9.40 -11.86 0.50
CA ALA A 58 8.36 -10.90 0.11
C ALA A 58 8.93 -9.48 0.05
N SER A 59 9.78 -9.10 1.00
CA SER A 59 10.46 -7.80 1.01
C SER A 59 11.40 -7.63 -0.18
N ILE A 60 12.24 -8.63 -0.48
CA ILE A 60 13.12 -8.61 -1.67
C ILE A 60 12.29 -8.45 -2.94
N PHE A 61 11.21 -9.22 -3.07
CA PHE A 61 10.34 -9.15 -4.23
C PHE A 61 9.72 -7.75 -4.39
N HIS A 62 9.28 -7.14 -3.30
CA HIS A 62 8.74 -5.77 -3.31
C HIS A 62 9.80 -4.76 -3.77
N VAL A 63 11.02 -4.84 -3.23
CA VAL A 63 12.12 -3.97 -3.62
C VAL A 63 12.50 -4.19 -5.09
N ALA A 64 12.47 -5.43 -5.58
CA ALA A 64 12.74 -5.76 -6.98
C ALA A 64 11.70 -5.13 -7.93
N ILE A 65 10.41 -5.16 -7.55
CA ILE A 65 9.35 -4.50 -8.32
C ILE A 65 9.58 -2.98 -8.37
N ILE A 66 9.89 -2.35 -7.23
CA ILE A 66 10.16 -0.91 -7.17
C ILE A 66 11.32 -0.56 -8.11
N LEU A 67 12.42 -1.33 -8.03
CA LEU A 67 13.57 -1.12 -8.90
C LEU A 67 13.23 -1.29 -10.39
N PHE A 68 12.44 -2.32 -10.72
CA PHE A 68 11.96 -2.55 -12.08
C PHE A 68 11.13 -1.37 -12.60
N ILE A 69 10.19 -0.85 -11.81
CA ILE A 69 9.37 0.32 -12.16
C ILE A 69 10.25 1.54 -12.40
N VAL A 70 11.23 1.77 -11.52
CA VAL A 70 12.15 2.91 -11.68
C VAL A 70 12.95 2.80 -12.97
N ILE A 71 13.52 1.64 -13.28
CA ILE A 71 14.27 1.43 -14.52
C ILE A 71 13.36 1.60 -15.74
N ALA A 72 12.21 0.94 -15.76
CA ALA A 72 11.26 1.00 -16.87
C ALA A 72 10.74 2.44 -17.11
N GLY A 73 10.40 3.16 -16.05
CA GLY A 73 9.93 4.54 -16.17
C GLY A 73 11.02 5.50 -16.65
N LEU A 74 12.26 5.32 -16.21
CA LEU A 74 13.40 6.13 -16.72
C LEU A 74 13.65 5.90 -18.21
N THR A 75 13.39 4.71 -18.77
CA THR A 75 13.53 4.49 -20.22
C THR A 75 12.51 5.23 -21.07
N LYS A 76 11.35 5.58 -20.49
CA LYS A 76 10.26 6.31 -21.16
C LYS A 76 10.14 7.77 -20.70
N ALA A 77 11.08 8.23 -19.88
CA ALA A 77 11.02 9.53 -19.24
C ALA A 77 11.07 10.68 -20.26
N ASN A 78 10.01 11.49 -20.29
CA ASN A 78 9.94 12.73 -21.04
C ASN A 78 9.76 13.93 -20.09
N PRO A 79 10.72 14.86 -20.01
CA PRO A 79 10.63 16.05 -19.14
C PRO A 79 9.40 16.93 -19.40
N LYS A 80 8.76 16.80 -20.56
CA LYS A 80 7.52 17.52 -20.88
C LYS A 80 6.30 17.03 -20.10
N ASN A 81 6.30 15.79 -19.61
CA ASN A 81 5.20 15.23 -18.81
C ASN A 81 5.10 15.89 -17.43
N PHE A 82 6.19 16.52 -16.96
CA PHE A 82 6.20 17.31 -15.74
C PHE A 82 5.45 18.64 -15.85
N THR A 83 4.99 19.02 -17.05
CA THR A 83 4.21 20.24 -17.27
C THR A 83 2.79 19.89 -17.69
N PRO A 84 1.75 20.27 -16.93
CA PRO A 84 1.76 21.01 -15.65
C PRO A 84 2.06 20.11 -14.43
N PHE A 85 2.96 20.54 -13.54
CA PHE A 85 3.39 19.75 -12.36
C PHE A 85 2.27 19.55 -11.33
N ALA A 86 1.39 20.54 -11.17
CA ALA A 86 0.30 20.53 -10.19
C ALA A 86 -1.03 20.87 -10.88
N PRO A 87 -1.61 19.95 -11.68
CA PRO A 87 -2.85 20.22 -12.42
C PRO A 87 -4.04 20.51 -11.48
N TYR A 88 -4.03 19.93 -10.28
CA TYR A 88 -5.07 20.12 -9.25
C TYR A 88 -4.69 21.18 -8.20
N GLY A 89 -3.62 21.95 -8.44
CA GLY A 89 -3.12 22.96 -7.53
C GLY A 89 -2.76 22.42 -6.13
N PRO A 90 -2.63 23.30 -5.12
CA PRO A 90 -2.26 22.90 -3.77
C PRO A 90 -3.30 22.01 -3.10
N CYS A 91 -4.58 22.19 -3.41
CA CYS A 91 -5.66 21.38 -2.82
C CYS A 91 -5.53 19.90 -3.20
N GLY A 92 -5.18 19.60 -4.46
CA GLY A 92 -4.91 18.22 -4.89
C GLY A 92 -3.69 17.60 -4.20
N ILE A 93 -2.66 18.39 -3.92
CA ILE A 93 -1.47 17.93 -3.17
C ILE A 93 -1.85 17.51 -1.74
N PHE A 94 -2.70 18.31 -1.05
CA PHE A 94 -3.17 17.95 0.29
C PHE A 94 -4.00 16.67 0.29
N VAL A 95 -4.92 16.50 -0.66
CA VAL A 95 -5.73 15.27 -0.78
C VAL A 95 -4.85 14.05 -1.06
N ALA A 96 -3.88 14.17 -1.98
CA ALA A 96 -2.93 13.10 -2.26
C ALA A 96 -2.06 12.77 -1.04
N SER A 97 -1.66 13.78 -0.26
CA SER A 97 -0.87 13.59 0.97
C SER A 97 -1.65 12.83 2.04
N SER A 98 -2.97 13.03 2.15
CA SER A 98 -3.83 12.26 3.06
C SER A 98 -3.86 10.78 2.70
N ILE A 99 -3.90 10.45 1.41
CA ILE A 99 -3.85 9.06 0.94
C ILE A 99 -2.47 8.45 1.22
N LEU A 100 -1.40 9.21 0.97
CA LEU A 100 -0.03 8.78 1.21
C LEU A 100 0.25 8.49 2.70
N PHE A 101 -0.38 9.21 3.62
CA PHE A 101 -0.26 8.96 5.07
C PHE A 101 -0.62 7.51 5.42
N PHE A 102 -1.63 6.92 4.79
CA PHE A 102 -2.00 5.52 5.02
C PHE A 102 -0.91 4.53 4.61
N ALA A 103 -0.05 4.88 3.64
CA ALA A 103 1.06 4.03 3.20
C ALA A 103 2.19 3.93 4.24
N TYR A 104 2.25 4.86 5.20
CA TYR A 104 3.23 4.85 6.29
C TYR A 104 2.72 4.17 7.58
N ILE A 105 1.49 3.65 7.57
CA ILE A 105 0.95 2.86 8.69
C ILE A 105 1.67 1.51 8.74
N GLY A 106 2.05 1.08 9.95
CA GLY A 106 2.73 -0.20 10.19
C GLY A 106 4.19 -0.09 10.63
N PHE A 107 4.74 1.12 10.77
CA PHE A 107 6.10 1.31 11.29
C PHE A 107 6.25 0.83 12.74
N ASP A 108 5.17 0.85 13.50
CA ASP A 108 5.07 0.39 14.89
C ASP A 108 5.24 -1.13 15.00
N ALA A 109 5.04 -1.88 13.92
CA ALA A 109 5.30 -3.33 13.87
C ALA A 109 6.76 -3.66 14.21
N VAL A 110 7.72 -2.76 13.94
CA VAL A 110 9.14 -2.95 14.28
C VAL A 110 9.37 -3.02 15.81
N SER A 111 8.46 -2.43 16.61
CA SER A 111 8.54 -2.52 18.07
C SER A 111 8.18 -3.91 18.60
N THR A 112 7.41 -4.71 17.85
CA THR A 112 6.98 -6.06 18.27
C THR A 112 8.14 -7.05 18.32
N ILE A 113 9.18 -6.81 17.51
CA ILE A 113 10.39 -7.64 17.38
C ILE A 113 11.47 -7.28 18.41
N ALA A 114 11.16 -6.37 19.35
CA ALA A 114 12.10 -5.90 20.36
C ALA A 114 12.75 -7.00 21.18
N LYS A 115 11.99 -8.06 21.46
CA LYS A 115 12.43 -9.21 22.29
C LYS A 115 13.44 -10.11 21.59
N GLU A 116 13.48 -10.09 20.25
CA GLU A 116 14.39 -10.90 19.43
C GLU A 116 15.64 -10.10 19.00
N THR A 117 15.66 -8.80 19.30
CA THR A 117 16.73 -7.89 18.87
C THR A 117 17.85 -7.81 19.91
N LYS A 118 19.09 -8.11 19.50
CA LYS A 118 20.27 -7.93 20.34
C LYS A 118 20.47 -6.43 20.64
N ASN A 119 20.30 -5.96 21.88
CA ASN A 119 20.29 -4.54 22.30
C ASN A 119 19.16 -3.66 21.70
N PRO A 120 17.90 -3.86 22.12
CA PRO A 120 16.74 -3.18 21.53
C PRO A 120 16.82 -1.65 21.59
N VAL A 121 17.40 -1.09 22.65
CA VAL A 121 17.54 0.37 22.87
C VAL A 121 18.27 1.08 21.74
N LYS A 122 19.24 0.40 21.09
CA LYS A 122 20.02 0.98 20.00
C LYS A 122 19.48 0.60 18.63
N TYR A 123 19.13 -0.67 18.41
CA TYR A 123 18.84 -1.17 17.06
C TYR A 123 17.40 -0.95 16.61
N ILE A 124 16.43 -0.91 17.52
CA ILE A 124 15.03 -0.62 17.14
C ILE A 124 14.89 0.80 16.60
N PRO A 125 15.40 1.85 17.27
CA PRO A 125 15.29 3.21 16.72
C PRO A 125 16.01 3.38 15.38
N ILE A 126 17.20 2.79 15.24
CA ILE A 126 17.97 2.85 13.99
C ILE A 126 17.25 2.10 12.87
N GLY A 127 16.66 0.93 13.16
CA GLY A 127 15.89 0.16 12.19
C GLY A 127 14.61 0.89 11.75
N LEU A 128 13.91 1.51 12.68
CA LEU A 128 12.68 2.28 12.43
C LEU A 128 12.98 3.53 11.60
N VAL A 129 13.88 4.39 12.07
CA VAL A 129 14.21 5.65 11.37
C VAL A 129 14.91 5.36 10.04
N GLY A 130 15.84 4.39 10.02
CA GLY A 130 16.56 3.99 8.82
C GLY A 130 15.62 3.47 7.74
N SER A 131 14.69 2.57 8.08
CA SER A 131 13.73 2.04 7.11
C SER A 131 12.75 3.11 6.62
N MET A 132 12.29 4.02 7.48
CA MET A 132 11.43 5.15 7.08
C MET A 132 12.12 6.10 6.10
N VAL A 133 13.38 6.44 6.35
CA VAL A 133 14.14 7.32 5.44
C VAL A 133 14.34 6.64 4.09
N ILE A 134 14.73 5.36 4.08
CA ILE A 134 14.95 4.60 2.84
C ILE A 134 13.66 4.49 2.03
N THR A 135 12.54 4.12 2.66
CA THR A 135 11.24 3.99 1.98
C THR A 135 10.73 5.33 1.46
N THR A 136 10.92 6.42 2.22
CA THR A 136 10.56 7.78 1.76
C THR A 136 11.35 8.18 0.53
N LEU A 137 12.66 7.94 0.50
CA LEU A 137 13.49 8.23 -0.67
C LEU A 137 13.06 7.38 -1.87
N ALA A 138 12.78 6.10 -1.67
CA ALA A 138 12.30 5.22 -2.74
C ALA A 138 10.96 5.70 -3.31
N TYR A 139 10.03 6.16 -2.47
CA TYR A 139 8.75 6.70 -2.90
C TYR A 139 8.89 8.02 -3.65
N CYS A 140 9.79 8.92 -3.22
CA CYS A 140 10.09 10.13 -3.96
C CYS A 140 10.65 9.82 -5.36
N ILE A 141 11.58 8.88 -5.46
CA ILE A 141 12.15 8.45 -6.76
C ILE A 141 11.06 7.85 -7.63
N LEU A 142 10.19 7.01 -7.07
CA LEU A 142 9.08 6.39 -7.78
C LEU A 142 8.08 7.44 -8.28
N ALA A 143 7.71 8.41 -7.44
CA ALA A 143 6.80 9.49 -7.81
C ALA A 143 7.36 10.34 -8.95
N VAL A 144 8.65 10.69 -8.88
CA VAL A 144 9.33 11.41 -9.96
C VAL A 144 9.34 10.57 -11.23
N THR A 145 9.73 9.29 -11.14
CA THR A 145 9.81 8.40 -12.30
C THR A 145 8.45 8.22 -12.98
N LEU A 146 7.39 8.04 -12.21
CA LEU A 146 6.02 7.92 -12.73
C LEU A 146 5.50 9.23 -13.31
N GLY A 147 5.90 10.39 -12.77
CA GLY A 147 5.55 11.69 -13.34
C GLY A 147 6.32 12.01 -14.62
N LEU A 148 7.49 11.39 -14.84
CA LEU A 148 8.31 11.58 -16.03
C LEU A 148 7.89 10.66 -17.17
N MET A 149 7.36 9.46 -16.87
CA MET A 149 6.87 8.49 -17.86
C MET A 149 5.61 9.00 -18.57
#